data_AF-A0A7J6RH48-F1
#
_entry.id   AF-A0A7J6RH48-F1
#
_cell.length_a   1.000
_cell.length_b   1.000
_cell.length_c   1.000
_cell.angle_alpha   90.00
_cell.angle_beta   90.00
_cell.angle_gamma   90.00
#
_symmetry.space_group_name_H-M   'P 1'
#
loop_
_entity.id
_entity.type
_entity.pdbx_description
1 polymer ?
#
loop_
_entity_poly.entity_id
_entity_poly.type
_entity_poly.pdbx_seq_one_letter_code
_entity_poly.pdbx_strand_id
1 'polypeptide(L)'
;MASSPHRIGLILIDHGSPSPVWNKSHEDLLPKVEEELERRGLASMFYAVRWCHMEFVQPSVAETMNKLEAEGVSRVIAIPVFISVSSHSERDLPNILNIRFH
;
A
#
# COMPACT_ATOMS: atom_id res chain seq x y z
N MET A 1 -12.27 -29.02 3.41
CA MET A 1 -11.97 -27.78 4.14
C MET A 1 -12.42 -26.63 3.24
N ALA A 2 -13.41 -25.84 3.63
CA ALA A 2 -13.86 -24.70 2.82
C ALA A 2 -12.73 -23.65 2.82
N SER A 3 -12.29 -23.20 1.65
CA SER A 3 -11.34 -22.10 1.54
C SER A 3 -11.97 -20.85 2.15
N SER A 4 -11.34 -20.28 3.18
CA SER A 4 -11.73 -18.96 3.68
C SER A 4 -11.81 -17.97 2.52
N PRO A 5 -12.79 -17.05 2.50
CA PRO A 5 -12.89 -16.07 1.42
C PRO A 5 -11.58 -15.30 1.31
N HIS A 6 -11.02 -15.24 0.10
CA HIS A 6 -9.78 -14.52 -0.16
C HIS A 6 -9.99 -13.02 0.12
N ARG A 7 -9.54 -12.56 1.29
CA ARG A 7 -9.50 -11.13 1.64
C ARG A 7 -8.32 -10.48 0.94
N ILE A 8 -8.61 -9.48 0.11
CA ILE A 8 -7.64 -8.71 -0.67
C ILE A 8 -7.42 -7.35 0.00
N GLY A 9 -6.18 -7.00 0.31
CA GLY A 9 -5.80 -5.63 0.71
C GLY A 9 -5.25 -4.86 -0.49
N LEU A 10 -5.54 -3.57 -0.57
CA LEU A 10 -4.87 -2.62 -1.46
C LEU A 10 -3.98 -1.72 -0.63
N ILE A 11 -2.69 -1.64 -0.98
CA ILE A 11 -1.77 -0.69 -0.36
C ILE A 11 -1.22 0.26 -1.42
N LEU A 12 -1.29 1.55 -1.12
CA LEU A 12 -0.65 2.64 -1.86
C LEU A 12 0.67 2.94 -1.14
N ILE A 13 1.77 2.96 -1.89
CA ILE A 13 3.12 3.06 -1.32
C ILE A 13 3.83 4.26 -1.92
N ASP A 14 4.19 5.23 -1.08
CA ASP A 14 5.14 6.26 -1.46
C ASP A 14 6.49 6.03 -0.76
N HIS A 15 7.45 6.92 -1.00
CA HIS A 15 8.76 6.80 -0.37
C HIS A 15 8.76 7.23 1.10
N GLY A 16 7.89 8.16 1.48
CA GLY A 16 8.03 9.00 2.66
C GLY A 16 9.15 10.03 2.50
N SER A 17 9.11 11.07 3.34
CA SER A 17 10.06 12.18 3.33
C SER A 17 10.41 12.62 4.75
N PRO A 18 11.63 13.13 5.01
CA PRO A 18 11.94 13.83 6.24
C PRO A 18 11.08 15.10 6.44
N SER A 19 10.51 15.66 5.36
CA SER A 19 9.69 16.86 5.42
C SER A 19 8.21 16.51 5.64
N PRO A 20 7.59 17.02 6.74
CA PRO A 20 6.20 16.74 7.05
C PRO A 20 5.20 17.12 5.97
N VAL A 21 5.49 18.18 5.18
CA VAL A 21 4.59 18.65 4.13
C VAL A 21 4.42 17.61 3.02
N TRP A 22 5.50 16.92 2.65
CA TRP A 22 5.46 15.89 1.62
C TRP A 22 4.77 14.61 2.08
N ASN A 23 4.72 14.36 3.38
CA ASN A 23 4.05 13.18 3.93
C ASN A 23 2.52 13.33 4.00
N LYS A 24 1.98 14.52 3.73
CA LYS A 24 0.52 14.77 3.77
C LYS A 24 -0.21 14.43 2.49
N SER A 25 0.49 14.06 1.41
CA SER A 25 -0.16 13.74 0.14
C SER A 25 -1.20 12.62 0.25
N HIS A 26 -1.04 11.70 1.21
CA HIS A 26 -2.03 10.66 1.49
C HIS A 26 -3.38 11.21 1.99
N GLU A 27 -3.39 12.33 2.73
CA GLU A 27 -4.60 12.95 3.28
C GLU A 27 -5.56 13.36 2.16
N ASP A 28 -5.03 13.81 1.02
CA ASP A 28 -5.82 14.23 -0.14
C ASP A 28 -6.07 13.10 -1.15
N LEU A 29 -5.15 12.15 -1.26
CA LEU A 29 -5.18 11.13 -2.31
C LEU A 29 -5.95 9.87 -1.91
N LEU A 30 -5.81 9.39 -0.67
CA LEU A 30 -6.47 8.18 -0.22
C LEU A 30 -8.01 8.27 -0.34
N PRO A 31 -8.67 9.36 0.12
CA PRO A 31 -10.12 9.50 -0.04
C PRO A 31 -10.57 9.50 -1.50
N LYS A 32 -9.78 10.10 -2.40
CA LYS A 32 -10.08 10.13 -3.85
C LYS A 32 -9.95 8.75 -4.48
N VAL A 33 -9.02 7.93 -4.02
CA VAL A 33 -8.90 6.54 -4.47
C VAL A 33 -10.10 5.73 -3.98
N GLU A 34 -10.50 5.88 -2.72
CA GLU A 34 -11.68 5.21 -2.17
C GLU A 34 -12.95 5.61 -2.93
N GLU A 35 -13.17 6.91 -3.16
CA GLU A 35 -14.29 7.42 -3.97
C GLU A 35 -14.28 6.85 -5.39
N GLU A 36 -13.13 6.80 -6.05
CA GLU A 36 -13.01 6.25 -7.40
C GLU A 36 -13.29 4.74 -7.45
N LEU A 37 -12.88 4.00 -6.41
CA LEU A 37 -13.21 2.58 -6.26
C LEU A 37 -14.71 2.37 -6.08
N GLU A 38 -15.38 3.19 -5.27
CA GLU A 38 -16.84 3.17 -5.11
C GLU A 38 -17.54 3.48 -6.42
N ARG A 39 -17.15 4.56 -7.09
CA ARG A 39 -17.73 5.01 -8.37
C ARG A 39 -17.64 3.94 -9.46
N ARG A 40 -16.57 3.13 -9.44
CA ARG A 40 -16.37 2.01 -10.38
C ARG A 40 -16.99 0.68 -9.94
N GLY A 41 -17.62 0.63 -8.76
CA GLY A 41 -18.17 -0.60 -8.20
C GLY A 41 -17.10 -1.63 -7.81
N LEU A 42 -15.90 -1.16 -7.48
CA LEU A 42 -14.74 -1.98 -7.15
C LEU A 42 -14.44 -2.04 -5.65
N ALA A 43 -15.05 -1.16 -4.84
CA ALA A 43 -14.79 -1.05 -3.41
C ALA A 43 -14.96 -2.39 -2.66
N SER A 44 -16.00 -3.17 -2.99
CA SER A 44 -16.29 -4.46 -2.35
C SER A 44 -15.27 -5.56 -2.64
N MET A 45 -14.37 -5.38 -3.61
CA MET A 45 -13.27 -6.33 -3.86
C MET A 45 -12.16 -6.23 -2.82
N PHE A 46 -12.04 -5.08 -2.16
CA PHE A 46 -10.97 -4.81 -1.21
C PHE A 46 -11.50 -4.86 0.22
N TYR A 47 -10.86 -5.68 1.05
CA TYR A 47 -11.12 -5.72 2.48
C TYR A 47 -10.62 -4.44 3.17
N ALA A 48 -9.49 -3.91 2.71
CA ALA A 48 -8.91 -2.67 3.21
C ALA A 48 -8.14 -1.95 2.10
N VAL A 49 -8.19 -0.62 2.12
CA VAL A 49 -7.32 0.26 1.33
C VAL A 49 -6.45 1.06 2.31
N ARG A 50 -5.13 1.06 2.13
CA ARG A 50 -4.19 1.71 3.06
C ARG A 50 -3.12 2.49 2.33
N TRP A 51 -2.60 3.52 2.99
CA TRP A 51 -1.40 4.22 2.58
C TRP A 51 -0.23 3.86 3.50
N CYS A 52 0.96 3.69 2.94
CA CYS A 52 2.17 3.47 3.72
C CYS A 52 3.42 3.98 2.99
N HIS A 53 4.50 4.05 3.74
CA HIS A 53 5.74 4.70 3.32
C HIS A 53 6.90 3.69 3.33
N MET A 54 7.83 3.84 2.40
CA MET A 54 9.07 3.06 2.41
C MET A 54 9.98 3.46 3.58
N GLU A 55 10.10 4.76 3.86
CA GLU A 55 11.06 5.33 4.83
C GLU A 55 10.50 6.57 5.57
N PHE A 56 11.27 7.02 6.57
CA PHE A 56 11.12 8.27 7.36
C PHE A 56 9.89 8.41 8.25
N VAL A 57 8.74 7.93 7.81
CA VAL A 57 7.45 8.12 8.47
C VAL A 57 6.64 6.84 8.55
N GLN A 58 5.75 6.80 9.54
CA GLN A 58 4.80 5.71 9.73
C GLN A 58 3.45 6.06 9.08
N PRO A 59 2.67 5.06 8.65
CA PRO A 59 2.97 3.63 8.75
C PRO A 59 3.95 3.17 7.66
N SER A 60 4.91 2.33 8.04
CA SER A 60 5.84 1.69 7.12
C SER A 60 5.15 0.58 6.32
N VAL A 61 5.75 0.15 5.21
CA VAL A 61 5.29 -1.03 4.46
C VAL A 61 5.21 -2.26 5.38
N ALA A 62 6.26 -2.54 6.17
CA ALA A 62 6.30 -3.69 7.06
C ALA A 62 5.19 -3.65 8.13
N GLU A 63 4.97 -2.49 8.78
CA GLU A 63 3.89 -2.33 9.76
C GLU A 63 2.51 -2.54 9.12
N THR A 64 2.32 -2.00 7.92
CA THR A 64 1.07 -2.15 7.17
C THR A 64 0.80 -3.60 6.80
N MET A 65 1.83 -4.32 6.33
CA MET A 65 1.73 -5.74 6.01
C MET A 65 1.39 -6.58 7.24
N ASN A 66 2.05 -6.36 8.37
CA ASN A 66 1.78 -7.06 9.63
C ASN A 66 0.33 -6.85 10.11
N LYS A 67 -0.19 -5.62 9.98
CA LYS A 67 -1.60 -5.33 10.33
C LYS A 67 -2.58 -6.05 9.40
N LEU A 68 -2.32 -6.04 8.09
CA LEU A 68 -3.15 -6.75 7.11
C LEU A 68 -3.14 -8.26 7.36
N GLU A 69 -1.98 -8.84 7.67
CA GLU A 69 -1.85 -10.25 8.04
C GLU A 69 -2.68 -10.58 9.29
N ALA A 70 -2.56 -9.77 10.36
CA ALA A 70 -3.34 -9.94 11.58
C ALA A 70 -4.86 -9.84 11.36
N GLU A 71 -5.30 -9.12 10.32
CA GLU A 71 -6.70 -9.00 9.90
C GLU A 71 -7.17 -10.13 8.96
N GLY A 72 -6.28 -11.09 8.66
CA GLY A 72 -6.57 -12.24 7.81
C GLY A 72 -6.59 -11.92 6.32
N VAL A 73 -5.92 -10.84 5.89
CA VAL A 73 -5.69 -10.56 4.47
C VAL A 73 -4.70 -11.57 3.92
N SER A 74 -5.08 -12.27 2.85
CA SER A 74 -4.29 -13.35 2.25
C SER A 74 -3.69 -12.98 0.89
N ARG A 75 -4.09 -11.82 0.35
CA ARG A 75 -3.55 -11.26 -0.88
C ARG A 75 -3.45 -9.75 -0.75
N VAL A 76 -2.32 -9.18 -1.16
CA VAL A 76 -2.11 -7.73 -1.18
C VAL A 76 -1.81 -7.30 -2.61
N ILE A 77 -2.51 -6.25 -3.07
CA ILE A 77 -2.15 -5.51 -4.28
C ILE A 77 -1.38 -4.28 -3.81
N ALA A 78 -0.11 -4.19 -4.20
CA ALA A 78 0.78 -3.08 -3.85
C ALA A 78 0.95 -2.15 -5.05
N ILE A 79 0.56 -0.88 -4.89
CA ILE A 79 0.65 0.14 -5.94
C ILE A 79 1.67 1.19 -5.51
N PRO A 80 2.84 1.25 -6.16
CA PRO A 80 3.79 2.34 -5.96
C PRO A 80 3.25 3.65 -6.52
N VAL A 81 3.20 4.69 -5.70
CA VAL A 81 2.77 6.05 -6.05
C VAL A 81 4.00 6.96 -6.13
N PHE A 82 4.65 6.98 -7.30
CA PHE A 82 5.84 7.80 -7.56
C PHE A 82 5.64 8.71 -8.77
N ILE A 83 6.04 9.98 -8.65
CA ILE A 83 6.05 10.95 -9.78
C ILE A 83 7.20 10.63 -10.75
N SER A 84 8.34 10.20 -10.22
CA SER A 84 9.47 9.67 -10.98
C SER A 84 10.02 8.46 -10.27
N VAL A 85 10.08 7.31 -10.95
CA VAL A 85 10.82 6.14 -10.48
C VAL A 85 12.31 6.43 -10.56
N SER A 86 12.99 6.31 -9.42
CA SER A 86 14.45 6.26 -9.38
C SER A 86 14.91 4.81 -9.30
N SER A 87 16.18 4.56 -9.63
CA SER A 87 16.80 3.23 -9.50
C SER A 87 16.80 2.67 -8.07
N HIS A 88 16.50 3.51 -7.07
CA HIS A 88 16.30 3.11 -5.68
C HIS A 88 14.89 2.52 -5.52
N SER A 89 13.84 3.26 -5.89
CA SER A 89 12.45 2.78 -5.80
C SER A 89 12.19 1.48 -6.58
N GLU A 90 12.81 1.29 -7.75
CA GLU A 90 12.65 0.08 -8.57
C GLU A 90 13.29 -1.18 -7.97
N ARG A 91 14.29 -1.02 -7.07
CA ARG A 91 14.98 -2.14 -6.43
C ARG A 91 14.53 -2.33 -4.99
N ASP A 92 14.41 -1.24 -4.26
CA ASP A 92 14.19 -1.26 -2.82
C ASP A 92 12.77 -1.69 -2.48
N LEU A 93 11.76 -1.23 -3.22
CA LEU A 93 10.38 -1.63 -2.93
C LEU A 93 10.14 -3.13 -3.16
N PRO A 94 10.57 -3.74 -4.27
CA PRO A 94 10.51 -5.20 -4.41
C PRO A 94 11.26 -5.98 -3.32
N ASN A 95 12.39 -5.44 -2.83
CA ASN A 95 13.15 -6.05 -1.72
C ASN A 95 12.39 -5.92 -0.38
N ILE A 96 11.82 -4.74 -0.09
CA ILE A 96 10.97 -4.49 1.10
C ILE A 96 9.77 -5.44 1.10
N LEU A 97 9.18 -5.68 -0.08
CA LEU A 97 8.05 -6.61 -0.26
C LEU A 97 8.49 -8.08 -0.37
N ASN A 98 9.80 -8.36 -0.34
CA ASN A 98 10.38 -9.70 -0.48
C ASN A 98 9.91 -10.46 -1.75
N ILE A 99 9.68 -9.74 -2.85
CA ILE A 99 9.22 -10.30 -4.14
C ILE A 99 10.33 -10.33 -5.20
N ARG A 100 11.50 -9.76 -4.91
CA ARG A 100 12.69 -9.85 -5.75
C ARG A 100 13.87 -10.27 -4.88
N PHE A 101 14.58 -11.29 -5.32
CA PHE A 101 15.87 -11.68 -4.76
C PHE A 101 16.97 -11.33 -5.76
N HIS A 102 18.11 -10.87 -5.26
CA HIS A 102 19.39 -10.85 -5.96
C HIS A 102 20.16 -12.13 -5.63
#